data_AF-A0A9X1PWV0-F1
#
_entry.id   AF-A0A9X1PWV0-F1
#
_cell.length_a   1.000
_cell.length_b   1.000
_cell.length_c   1.000
_cell.angle_alpha   90.00
_cell.angle_beta   90.00
_cell.angle_gamma   90.00
#
_symmetry.space_group_name_H-M   'P 1'
#
loop_
_entity.id
_entity.type
_entity.pdbx_description
1 polymer ?
#
loop_
_entity_poly.entity_id
_entity_poly.type
_entity_poly.pdbx_seq_one_letter_code
_entity_poly.pdbx_strand_id
1 'polypeptide(L)'
;MGAEVTRTAFFLGRRIDYVLRVAAYDPPGLLDMVSVAGPMPMHVTYTFEPHPDGTLARIRVRGGDGGFYRLAAPLLARQVRGNLTKDLRDLEARLMKQG
;
A
#
# COMPACT_ATOMS: atom_id res chain seq x y z
N MET A 1 -8.86 -6.66 -17.99
CA MET A 1 -8.53 -5.23 -17.86
C MET A 1 -7.39 -5.11 -16.85
N GLY A 2 -6.20 -4.72 -17.27
CA GLY A 2 -5.03 -4.57 -16.39
C GLY A 2 -4.65 -3.10 -16.32
N ALA A 3 -5.21 -2.38 -15.35
CA ALA A 3 -4.78 -1.02 -15.09
C ALA A 3 -3.39 -1.06 -14.45
N GLU A 4 -2.43 -0.38 -15.08
CA GLU A 4 -1.09 -0.17 -14.55
C GLU A 4 -1.00 1.22 -13.95
N VAL A 5 -0.55 1.29 -12.69
CA VAL A 5 -0.40 2.52 -11.95
C VAL A 5 1.08 2.71 -11.69
N THR A 6 1.68 3.65 -12.41
CA THR A 6 3.05 4.10 -12.15
C THR A 6 3.03 5.04 -10.95
N ARG A 7 3.72 4.65 -9.87
CA ARG A 7 3.80 5.44 -8.64
C ARG A 7 5.25 5.57 -8.23
N THR A 8 5.73 6.81 -8.18
CA THR A 8 7.02 7.14 -7.56
C THR A 8 6.78 7.26 -6.06
N ALA A 9 7.42 6.41 -5.26
CA ALA A 9 7.36 6.46 -3.80
C ALA A 9 8.78 6.61 -3.24
N PHE A 10 8.89 7.24 -2.07
CA PHE A 10 10.15 7.31 -1.33
C PHE A 10 10.15 6.25 -0.24
N PHE A 11 10.98 5.23 -0.41
CA PHE A 11 11.18 4.18 0.59
C PHE A 11 12.64 4.23 1.06
N LEU A 12 12.86 4.24 2.38
CA LEU A 12 14.19 4.36 3.02
C LEU A 12 15.03 5.58 2.58
N GLY A 13 14.38 6.69 2.24
CA GLY A 13 15.11 7.87 1.72
C GLY A 13 15.70 7.68 0.32
N ARG A 14 15.39 6.57 -0.37
CA ARG A 14 15.68 6.39 -1.80
C ARG A 14 14.39 6.52 -2.60
N ARG A 15 14.48 7.21 -3.74
CA ARG A 15 13.39 7.26 -4.71
C ARG A 15 13.26 5.88 -5.33
N ILE A 16 12.09 5.28 -5.20
CA ILE A 16 11.80 4.00 -5.84
C ILE A 16 10.60 4.16 -6.76
N ASP A 17 10.83 3.86 -8.03
CA ASP A 17 9.79 3.81 -9.04
C ASP A 17 9.19 2.41 -9.06
N TYR A 18 7.87 2.34 -8.86
CA TYR A 18 7.10 1.10 -8.88
C TYR A 18 5.95 1.22 -9.88
N VAL A 19 5.69 0.14 -10.59
CA VAL A 19 4.46 -0.04 -11.37
C VAL A 19 3.64 -1.11 -10.68
N LEU A 20 2.48 -0.73 -10.16
CA LEU A 20 1.51 -1.64 -9.57
C LEU A 20 0.45 -1.96 -10.62
N ARG A 21 0.20 -3.25 -10.86
CA ARG A 21 -0.90 -3.71 -11.68
C ARG A 21 -2.01 -4.24 -10.77
N VAL A 22 -3.25 -3.89 -11.08
CA VAL A 22 -4.42 -4.47 -10.40
C VAL A 22 -4.50 -5.96 -10.73
N ALA A 23 -4.39 -6.80 -9.71
CA ALA A 23 -4.49 -8.26 -9.80
C ALA A 23 -5.93 -8.73 -9.60
N ALA A 24 -6.65 -8.12 -8.66
CA ALA A 24 -8.07 -8.35 -8.43
C ALA A 24 -8.73 -7.05 -7.96
N TYR A 25 -9.97 -6.84 -8.37
CA TYR A 25 -10.76 -5.69 -7.95
C TYR A 25 -12.22 -6.11 -7.82
N ASP A 26 -12.72 -6.07 -6.59
CA ASP A 26 -14.09 -6.43 -6.24
C ASP A 26 -14.66 -5.32 -5.34
N PRO A 27 -15.24 -4.26 -5.93
CA PRO A 27 -15.77 -3.14 -5.18
C PRO A 27 -17.05 -3.53 -4.43
N PRO A 28 -17.29 -2.96 -3.22
CA PRO A 28 -16.46 -1.97 -2.52
C PRO A 28 -15.38 -2.59 -1.62
N GLY A 29 -15.27 -3.92 -1.56
CA GLY A 29 -14.58 -4.62 -0.48
C GLY A 29 -13.11 -4.92 -0.69
N LEU A 30 -12.63 -5.03 -1.94
CA LEU A 30 -11.29 -5.55 -2.24
C LEU A 30 -10.62 -4.81 -3.41
N LEU A 31 -9.38 -4.40 -3.18
CA LEU A 31 -8.45 -3.99 -4.22
C LEU A 31 -7.11 -4.68 -3.99
N ASP A 32 -6.73 -5.54 -4.92
CA ASP A 32 -5.50 -6.31 -4.87
C ASP A 32 -4.56 -5.90 -6.00
N MET A 33 -3.30 -5.61 -5.67
CA MET A 33 -2.32 -5.05 -6.58
C MET A 33 -0.96 -5.74 -6.43
N VAL A 34 -0.32 -6.02 -7.56
CA VAL A 34 1.02 -6.61 -7.61
C VAL A 34 1.99 -5.70 -8.34
N SER A 35 3.22 -5.57 -7.85
CA SER A 35 4.25 -4.84 -8.58
C SER A 35 4.66 -5.63 -9.82
N VAL A 36 4.56 -5.02 -10.99
CA VAL A 36 5.03 -5.59 -12.27
C VAL A 36 6.35 -4.98 -12.74
N ALA A 37 6.73 -3.82 -12.19
CA ALA A 37 8.05 -3.23 -12.38
C ALA A 37 8.49 -2.45 -11.13
N GLY A 38 9.80 -2.38 -10.91
CA GLY A 38 10.42 -1.75 -9.75
C GLY A 38 11.50 -2.65 -9.13
N PRO A 39 12.35 -2.12 -8.25
CA PRO A 39 13.52 -2.85 -7.75
C PRO A 39 13.17 -3.98 -6.77
N MET A 40 11.91 -4.11 -6.36
CA MET A 40 11.48 -5.10 -5.37
C MET A 40 10.08 -5.61 -5.70
N PRO A 41 9.86 -6.94 -5.74
CA PRO A 41 8.52 -7.49 -5.86
C PRO A 41 7.70 -7.17 -4.59
N MET A 42 6.48 -6.67 -4.76
CA MET A 42 5.53 -6.34 -3.70
C MET A 42 4.10 -6.70 -4.10
N HIS A 43 3.33 -7.18 -3.13
CA HIS A 43 1.91 -7.48 -3.27
C HIS A 43 1.14 -6.72 -2.20
N VAL A 44 0.25 -5.83 -2.62
CA VAL A 44 -0.55 -4.97 -1.75
C VAL A 44 -2.03 -5.31 -1.89
N THR A 45 -2.64 -5.67 -0.78
CA THR A 45 -4.08 -5.97 -0.70
C THR A 45 -4.75 -4.96 0.22
N TYR A 46 -5.76 -4.27 -0.29
CA TYR A 46 -6.66 -3.41 0.46
C TYR A 46 -7.99 -4.13 0.64
N THR A 47 -8.45 -4.22 1.88
CA THR A 47 -9.80 -4.71 2.20
C THR A 47 -10.56 -3.66 2.99
N PHE A 48 -11.82 -3.47 2.64
CA PHE A 48 -12.71 -2.51 3.27
C PHE A 48 -13.90 -3.25 3.87
N GLU A 49 -14.11 -3.06 5.17
CA GLU A 49 -15.26 -3.61 5.88
C GLU A 49 -16.09 -2.49 6.52
N PRO A 50 -17.43 -2.66 6.60
CA PRO A 50 -18.28 -1.76 7.38
C PRO A 50 -17.82 -1.73 8.85
N HIS A 51 -17.74 -0.54 9.44
CA HIS A 51 -17.44 -0.34 10.85
C HIS A 51 -18.48 0.61 11.46
N PRO A 52 -18.88 0.45 12.73
CA PRO A 52 -19.87 1.32 13.37
C PRO A 52 -19.58 2.83 13.22
N ASP A 53 -18.31 3.21 13.24
CA ASP A 53 -17.86 4.60 13.11
C ASP A 53 -17.35 4.98 11.70
N GLY A 54 -17.57 4.14 10.68
CA GLY A 54 -17.13 4.41 9.31
C GLY A 54 -16.72 3.17 8.51
N THR A 55 -15.54 3.19 7.92
CA THR A 55 -15.00 2.05 7.14
C THR A 55 -13.69 1.58 7.74
N LEU A 56 -13.60 0.30 8.08
CA LEU A 56 -12.36 -0.32 8.50
C LEU A 56 -11.54 -0.71 7.26
N ALA A 57 -10.58 0.13 6.91
CA ALA A 57 -9.61 -0.16 5.86
C ALA A 57 -8.43 -0.96 6.44
N ARG A 58 -8.21 -2.17 5.93
CA ARG A 58 -6.99 -2.95 6.21
C ARG A 58 -6.10 -2.98 5.00
N ILE A 59 -4.81 -2.70 5.21
CA ILE A 59 -3.78 -2.66 4.17
C ILE A 59 -2.75 -3.73 4.52
N ARG A 60 -2.61 -4.73 3.64
CA ARG A 60 -1.60 -5.78 3.77
C ARG A 60 -0.57 -5.66 2.66
N VAL A 61 0.67 -5.37 3.04
CA VAL A 61 1.82 -5.34 2.13
C VAL A 61 2.67 -6.58 2.36
N ARG A 62 2.90 -7.36 1.31
CA ARG A 62 3.82 -8.51 1.30
C ARG A 62 4.98 -8.20 0.36
N GLY A 63 6.22 -8.35 0.84
CA GLY A 63 7.38 -8.37 -0.07
C GLY A 63 7.47 -9.72 -0.75
N GLY A 64 7.83 -9.76 -2.03
CA GLY A 64 8.10 -11.01 -2.74
C GLY A 64 9.42 -11.64 -2.31
N ASP A 65 9.65 -12.88 -2.73
CA ASP A 65 10.72 -13.79 -2.24
C ASP A 65 12.18 -13.32 -2.48
N GLY A 66 12.38 -12.08 -2.94
CA GLY A 66 13.68 -11.43 -3.06
C GLY A 66 14.27 -11.09 -1.69
N GLY A 67 15.08 -12.00 -1.15
CA GLY A 67 15.70 -11.96 0.18
C GLY A 67 16.62 -10.77 0.53
N PHE A 68 16.64 -9.68 -0.23
CA PHE A 68 17.54 -8.53 -0.01
C PHE A 68 17.27 -7.75 1.29
N TYR A 69 16.11 -7.94 1.93
CA TYR A 69 15.73 -7.14 3.11
C TYR A 69 15.33 -7.95 4.35
N ARG A 70 15.54 -9.27 4.39
CA ARG A 70 15.25 -10.07 5.61
C ARG A 70 15.96 -9.55 6.86
N LEU A 71 17.15 -8.94 6.72
CA LEU A 71 17.92 -8.36 7.83
C LEU A 71 17.45 -6.95 8.22
N ALA A 72 16.90 -6.17 7.30
CA ALA A 72 16.36 -4.83 7.56
C ALA A 72 14.83 -4.83 7.79
N ALA A 73 14.19 -5.99 7.67
CA ALA A 73 12.75 -6.20 7.77
C ALA A 73 12.06 -5.53 8.98
N PRO A 74 12.60 -5.58 10.22
CA PRO A 74 11.92 -4.94 11.35
C PRO A 74 11.96 -3.40 11.29
N LEU A 75 13.08 -2.81 10.83
CA LEU A 75 13.20 -1.36 10.65
C LEU A 75 12.31 -0.87 9.50
N LEU A 76 12.31 -1.62 8.40
CA LEU A 76 11.42 -1.39 7.27
C LEU A 76 9.95 -1.44 7.68
N ALA A 77 9.54 -2.50 8.38
CA ALA A 77 8.17 -2.66 8.84
C ALA A 77 7.73 -1.46 9.70
N ARG A 78 8.62 -0.94 10.55
CA ARG A 78 8.34 0.24 11.38
C ARG A 78 8.20 1.51 10.55
N GLN A 79 9.05 1.71 9.54
CA GLN A 79 8.99 2.86 8.65
C GLN A 79 7.77 2.82 7.72
N VAL A 80 7.47 1.64 7.14
CA VAL A 80 6.25 1.39 6.34
C VAL A 80 5.00 1.69 7.16
N ARG A 81 4.92 1.16 8.38
CA ARG A 81 3.79 1.40 9.29
C ARG A 81 3.64 2.90 9.60
N GLY A 82 4.75 3.60 9.85
CA GLY A 82 4.74 5.05 10.08
C GLY A 82 4.20 5.83 8.88
N ASN A 83 4.68 5.54 7.67
CA ASN A 83 4.20 6.18 6.45
C ASN A 83 2.73 5.88 6.18
N LEU A 84 2.29 4.62 6.32
CA LEU A 84 0.87 4.26 6.15
C LEU A 84 -0.03 4.94 7.19
N THR A 85 0.42 5.06 8.44
CA THR A 85 -0.33 5.77 9.49
C THR A 85 -0.46 7.25 9.17
N LYS A 86 0.60 7.87 8.65
CA LYS A 86 0.57 9.26 8.21
C LYS A 86 -0.37 9.46 7.02
N ASP A 87 -0.27 8.60 6.01
CA ASP A 87 -1.15 8.64 4.84
C ASP A 87 -2.62 8.49 5.22
N LEU A 88 -2.95 7.60 6.17
CA LEU A 88 -4.31 7.44 6.68
C LEU A 88 -4.80 8.69 7.43
N ARG A 89 -3.96 9.32 8.26
CA ARG A 89 -4.30 10.60 8.92
C ARG A 89 -4.52 11.72 7.91
N ASP A 90 -3.68 11.81 6.89
CA ASP A 90 -3.81 12.82 5.84
C ASP A 90 -5.08 12.57 5.00
N LEU A 91 -5.45 11.31 4.78
CA LEU A 91 -6.71 10.92 4.12
C LEU A 91 -7.93 11.30 4.98
N GLU A 92 -7.89 10.98 6.27
CA GLU A 92 -8.94 11.34 7.24
C GLU A 92 -9.16 12.86 7.28
N ALA A 93 -8.08 13.64 7.34
CA ALA A 93 -8.13 15.10 7.33
C ALA A 93 -8.71 15.67 6.02
N ARG A 94 -8.49 15.01 4.88
CA ARG A 94 -9.07 15.43 3.59
C ARG A 94 -10.55 15.09 3.50
N LEU A 95 -10.97 13.93 4.00
CA LEU A 95 -12.37 13.51 4.04
C LEU A 95 -13.19 14.42 4.96
N MET A 96 -12.68 14.76 6.15
CA MET A 96 -13.36 15.67 7.09
C MET A 96 -13.49 17.11 6.57
N LYS A 97 -12.64 17.55 5.65
CA LYS A 97 -12.72 18.89 5.03
C LYS A 97 -13.72 18.99 3.88
N GLN A 98 -14.25 17.87 3.39
CA GLN A 98 -15.24 17.82 2.31
C GLN A 98 -16.68 17.60 2.80
N GLY A 99 -16.89 17.51 4.13
CA GLY A 99 -18.20 17.58 4.77
C GLY A 99 -18.46 18.97 5.35
#